data_AF-A0A349YGE8-F1
#
_entry.id   AF-A0A349YGE8-F1
#
_cell.length_a   1.000
_cell.length_b   1.000
_cell.length_c   1.000
_cell.angle_alpha   90.00
_cell.angle_beta   90.00
_cell.angle_gamma   90.00
#
_symmetry.space_group_name_H-M   'P 1'
#
loop_
_entity.id
_entity.type
_entity.pdbx_description
1 polymer ?
#
loop_
_entity_poly.entity_id
_entity_poly.type
_entity_poly.pdbx_seq_one_letter_code
_entity_poly.pdbx_strand_id
1 'polypeptide(L)'
;MAKLKLADVIATMTAEEKDGKIVTNRYNKKNFEKVLTAITSDPEFKFQVNKISKGELTSIEDISIGENFRNWCRKLVEAAGVDKNDSAVVMSEDFDVPSMNDWADFIAAAMLTYMDAGNEITLPSHGDIIPMTISVQKVPKTKKEKNARNPQTGEELGTFEYETAAHKAGKVKCKVPAYLKKKVKL
;
A
#
# COMPACT_ATOMS: atom_id res chain seq x y z
N MET A 1 20.78 8.31 17.40
CA MET A 1 20.78 8.46 15.92
C MET A 1 19.87 9.62 15.56
N ALA A 2 20.12 10.39 14.50
CA ALA A 2 19.20 11.44 14.08
C ALA A 2 17.86 10.79 13.64
N LYS A 3 16.73 11.26 14.18
CA LYS A 3 15.40 10.75 13.83
C LYS A 3 15.21 10.88 12.30
N LEU A 4 14.87 9.77 11.66
CA LEU A 4 14.66 9.72 10.22
C LEU A 4 13.36 10.48 9.88
N LYS A 5 13.46 11.69 9.31
CA LYS A 5 12.27 12.46 8.94
C LYS A 5 11.64 11.88 7.68
N LEU A 6 10.32 11.67 7.70
CA LEU A 6 9.61 11.09 6.55
C LEU A 6 9.79 11.92 5.27
N ALA A 7 9.78 13.25 5.36
CA ALA A 7 9.97 14.13 4.21
C ALA A 7 11.31 13.89 3.51
N ASP A 8 12.39 13.76 4.28
CA ASP A 8 13.73 13.51 3.76
C ASP A 8 13.81 12.13 3.09
N VAL A 9 13.15 11.12 3.69
CA VAL A 9 13.06 9.77 3.12
C VAL A 9 12.33 9.80 1.78
N ILE A 10 11.14 10.38 1.72
CA ILE A 10 10.32 10.43 0.50
C ILE A 10 11.06 11.16 -0.62
N ALA A 11 11.74 12.26 -0.31
CA ALA A 11 12.52 13.01 -1.29
C ALA A 11 13.59 12.16 -2.02
N THR A 12 14.13 11.13 -1.37
CA THR A 12 15.12 10.21 -1.99
C THR A 12 14.51 9.16 -2.92
N MET A 13 13.17 9.04 -2.97
CA MET A 13 12.47 7.98 -3.71
C MET A 13 11.26 8.46 -4.53
N THR A 14 11.08 9.78 -4.64
CA THR A 14 10.08 10.41 -5.51
C THR A 14 10.31 9.99 -6.97
N ALA A 15 9.23 9.65 -7.66
CA ALA A 15 9.27 9.27 -9.06
C ALA A 15 9.54 10.48 -9.97
N GLU A 16 10.19 10.24 -11.11
CA GLU A 16 10.34 11.25 -12.15
C GLU A 16 9.02 11.47 -12.90
N GLU A 17 8.82 12.70 -13.36
CA GLU A 17 7.75 13.03 -14.30
C GLU A 17 8.34 13.21 -15.71
N LYS A 18 7.73 12.57 -16.71
CA LYS A 18 8.08 12.69 -18.14
C LYS A 18 6.83 12.92 -18.95
N ASP A 19 6.80 13.98 -19.74
CA ASP A 19 5.67 14.36 -20.60
C ASP A 19 4.31 14.41 -19.87
N GLY A 20 4.30 14.97 -18.65
CA GLY A 20 3.09 15.07 -17.83
C GLY A 20 2.62 13.74 -17.21
N LYS A 21 3.46 12.70 -17.25
CA LYS A 21 3.17 11.37 -16.68
C LYS A 21 4.22 10.97 -15.67
N ILE A 22 3.74 10.45 -14.54
CA ILE A 22 4.61 9.86 -13.52
C ILE A 22 5.18 8.54 -14.05
N VAL A 23 6.51 8.44 -14.10
CA VAL A 23 7.20 7.18 -14.39
C VAL A 23 7.37 6.43 -13.07
N THR A 24 6.45 5.50 -12.80
CA THR A 24 6.41 4.79 -11.52
C THR A 24 7.70 4.02 -11.24
N ASN A 25 8.30 4.27 -10.08
CA ASN A 25 9.42 3.47 -9.58
C ASN A 25 8.97 2.02 -9.31
N ARG A 26 9.83 1.05 -9.64
CA ARG A 26 9.60 -0.34 -9.23
C ARG A 26 9.65 -0.45 -7.70
N TYR A 27 8.85 -1.36 -7.15
CA TYR A 27 8.88 -1.63 -5.71
C TYR A 27 10.30 -1.97 -5.26
N ASN A 28 10.72 -1.36 -4.15
CA ASN A 28 11.98 -1.62 -3.48
C ASN A 28 11.71 -1.78 -1.98
N LYS A 29 11.94 -3.01 -1.49
CA LYS A 29 11.70 -3.39 -0.09
C LYS A 29 12.41 -2.47 0.91
N LYS A 30 13.70 -2.17 0.69
CA LYS A 30 14.48 -1.29 1.56
C LYS A 30 13.92 0.13 1.62
N ASN A 31 13.44 0.66 0.49
CA ASN A 31 12.82 1.99 0.48
C ASN A 31 11.50 2.01 1.25
N PHE A 32 10.69 0.96 1.11
CA PHE A 32 9.45 0.83 1.88
C PHE A 32 9.71 0.72 3.39
N GLU A 33 10.72 -0.04 3.80
CA GLU A 33 11.12 -0.16 5.21
C GLU A 33 11.61 1.16 5.82
N LYS A 34 12.30 2.00 5.03
CA LYS A 34 12.66 3.35 5.47
C LYS A 34 11.42 4.21 5.74
N VAL A 35 10.40 4.09 4.88
CA VAL A 35 9.11 4.79 5.08
C VAL A 35 8.42 4.29 6.35
N LEU A 36 8.33 2.97 6.54
CA LEU A 36 7.76 2.38 7.76
C LEU A 36 8.49 2.88 9.01
N THR A 37 9.82 2.81 9.01
CA THR A 37 10.66 3.26 10.12
C THR A 37 10.41 4.73 10.43
N ALA A 38 10.47 5.61 9.42
CA ALA A 38 10.24 7.05 9.60
C ALA A 38 8.86 7.36 10.20
N ILE A 39 7.80 6.70 9.70
CA ILE A 39 6.44 6.87 10.24
C ILE A 39 6.37 6.41 11.69
N THR A 40 6.95 5.27 12.03
CA THR A 40 6.85 4.69 13.37
C THR A 40 7.73 5.40 14.40
N SER A 41 8.83 6.01 13.95
CA SER A 41 9.72 6.81 14.78
C SER A 41 9.11 8.17 15.14
N ASP A 42 8.16 8.68 14.36
CA ASP A 42 7.47 9.95 14.59
C ASP A 42 6.17 9.75 15.40
N PRO A 43 6.15 10.05 16.71
CA PRO A 43 4.96 9.88 17.54
C PRO A 43 3.80 10.83 17.16
N GLU A 44 4.10 11.96 16.50
CA GLU A 44 3.10 12.96 16.11
C GLU A 44 2.59 12.74 14.69
N PHE A 45 3.08 11.73 13.98
CA PHE A 45 2.68 11.46 12.62
C PHE A 45 1.17 11.18 12.53
N LYS A 46 0.50 12.04 11.76
CA LYS A 46 -0.92 11.95 11.44
C LYS A 46 -1.10 11.65 9.96
N PHE A 47 -2.01 10.73 9.66
CA PHE A 47 -2.41 10.44 8.29
C PHE A 47 -3.81 10.98 8.04
N GLN A 48 -3.91 11.99 7.19
CA GLN A 48 -5.18 12.60 6.84
C GLN A 48 -5.98 11.69 5.89
N VAL A 49 -7.26 11.50 6.13
CA VAL A 49 -8.15 10.70 5.28
C VAL A 49 -9.39 11.48 4.91
N ASN A 50 -9.79 11.36 3.65
CA ASN A 50 -11.06 11.88 3.15
C ASN A 50 -12.17 10.87 3.45
N LYS A 51 -13.16 11.26 4.26
CA LYS A 51 -14.38 10.48 4.45
C LYS A 51 -15.36 10.77 3.32
N ILE A 52 -15.75 9.70 2.64
CA ILE A 52 -16.67 9.79 1.51
C ILE A 52 -17.91 8.96 1.84
N SER A 53 -19.08 9.59 1.80
CA SER A 53 -20.36 8.92 2.00
C SER A 53 -21.28 9.24 0.82
N LYS A 54 -21.92 8.20 0.27
CA LYS A 54 -22.79 8.32 -0.91
C LYS A 54 -22.16 9.05 -2.12
N GLY A 55 -20.83 9.05 -2.21
CA GLY A 55 -20.08 9.68 -3.30
C GLY A 55 -19.72 11.16 -3.06
N GLU A 56 -20.09 11.72 -1.92
CA GLU A 56 -19.77 13.09 -1.49
C GLU A 56 -18.68 13.07 -0.42
N LEU A 57 -17.79 14.08 -0.45
CA LEU A 57 -16.83 14.32 0.61
C LEU A 57 -17.58 14.84 1.84
N THR A 58 -17.56 14.09 2.94
CA THR A 58 -18.28 14.45 4.17
C THR A 58 -17.40 15.16 5.18
N SER A 59 -16.15 14.70 5.32
CA SER A 59 -15.19 15.25 6.27
C SER A 59 -13.77 14.87 5.87
N ILE A 60 -12.81 15.59 6.43
CA ILE A 60 -11.40 15.25 6.41
C ILE A 60 -11.01 14.98 7.86
N GLU A 61 -10.43 13.80 8.12
CA GLU A 61 -10.09 13.35 9.47
C GLU A 61 -8.61 12.97 9.54
N ASP A 62 -7.96 13.30 10.66
CA ASP A 62 -6.60 12.86 10.92
C ASP A 62 -6.61 11.56 11.73
N ILE A 63 -5.88 10.57 11.25
CA ILE A 63 -5.59 9.34 11.99
C ILE A 63 -4.24 9.51 12.67
N SER A 64 -4.19 9.51 14.00
CA SER A 64 -2.95 9.57 14.80
C SER A 64 -2.15 8.26 14.73
N ILE A 65 -1.55 7.96 13.57
CA ILE A 65 -0.81 6.71 13.32
C ILE A 65 0.39 6.58 14.26
N GLY A 66 1.18 7.64 14.45
CA GLY A 66 2.34 7.64 15.34
C GLY A 66 1.95 7.31 16.78
N GLU A 67 0.98 8.05 17.33
CA GLU A 67 0.45 7.84 18.67
C GLU A 67 -0.14 6.44 18.85
N ASN A 68 -0.94 5.95 17.90
CA ASN A 68 -1.52 4.61 17.95
C ASN A 68 -0.46 3.52 17.98
N PHE A 69 0.62 3.68 17.20
CA PHE A 69 1.75 2.75 17.21
C PHE A 69 2.49 2.77 18.55
N ARG A 70 2.80 3.95 19.10
CA ARG A 70 3.45 4.06 20.42
C ARG A 70 2.60 3.46 21.53
N ASN A 71 1.28 3.70 21.50
CA ASN A 71 0.33 3.09 22.42
C ASN A 71 0.31 1.55 22.33
N TRP A 72 0.45 0.99 21.13
CA TRP A 72 0.58 -0.46 20.96
C TRP A 72 1.91 -0.99 21.54
N CYS A 73 3.03 -0.33 21.26
CA CYS A 73 4.33 -0.68 21.84
C CYS A 73 4.31 -0.63 23.38
N ARG A 74 3.66 0.40 23.95
CA ARG A 74 3.48 0.53 25.41
C ARG A 74 2.73 -0.67 25.98
N LYS A 75 1.60 -1.04 25.36
CA LYS A 75 0.82 -2.21 25.77
C LYS A 75 1.64 -3.51 25.67
N LEU A 76 2.52 -3.61 24.68
CA LEU A 76 3.39 -4.77 24.49
C LEU A 76 4.42 -4.91 25.63
N VAL A 77 5.07 -3.82 26.04
CA VAL A 77 6.03 -3.87 27.16
C VAL A 77 5.33 -4.04 28.51
N GLU A 78 4.14 -3.45 28.70
CA GLU A 78 3.31 -3.68 29.89
C GLU A 78 2.90 -5.16 30.00
N ALA A 79 2.50 -5.79 28.89
CA ALA A 79 2.19 -7.21 28.84
C ALA A 79 3.41 -8.10 29.13
N ALA A 80 4.62 -7.61 28.87
CA ALA A 80 5.88 -8.27 29.21
C ALA A 80 6.30 -8.06 30.68
N GLY A 81 5.54 -7.29 31.47
CA GLY A 81 5.75 -7.11 32.90
C GLY A 81 6.41 -5.77 33.29
N VAL A 82 6.63 -4.86 32.35
CA VAL A 82 7.07 -3.47 32.66
C VAL A 82 5.90 -2.72 33.30
N ASP A 83 6.14 -1.99 34.40
CA ASP A 83 5.06 -1.26 35.04
C ASP A 83 4.59 -0.03 34.23
N LYS A 84 3.45 0.53 34.62
CA LYS A 84 2.79 1.61 33.88
C LYS A 84 3.58 2.92 33.88
N ASN A 85 4.39 3.18 34.90
CA ASN A 85 5.19 4.40 34.99
C ASN A 85 6.43 4.26 34.10
N ASP A 86 7.13 3.12 34.19
CA ASP A 86 8.31 2.88 33.36
C ASP A 86 7.97 2.78 31.87
N SER A 87 6.85 2.12 31.53
CA SER A 87 6.37 2.01 30.14
C SER A 87 5.92 3.34 29.52
N ALA A 88 5.71 4.40 30.33
CA ALA A 88 5.39 5.72 29.80
C ALA A 88 6.53 6.29 28.93
N VAL A 89 7.77 5.81 29.13
CA VAL A 89 8.93 6.19 28.30
C VAL A 89 8.71 5.87 26.81
N VAL A 90 7.87 4.88 26.46
CA VAL A 90 7.57 4.53 25.06
C VAL A 90 6.90 5.68 24.30
N MET A 91 6.18 6.54 25.02
CA MET A 91 5.54 7.74 24.48
C MET A 91 6.48 8.93 24.38
N SER A 92 7.67 8.85 24.98
CA SER A 92 8.62 9.96 24.96
C SER A 92 9.32 10.07 23.60
N GLU A 93 9.84 11.26 23.35
CA GLU A 93 10.65 11.54 22.18
C GLU A 93 11.98 10.77 22.16
N ASP A 94 12.46 10.33 23.32
CA ASP A 94 13.73 9.62 23.48
C ASP A 94 13.61 8.13 23.15
N PHE A 95 12.38 7.60 23.09
CA PHE A 95 12.17 6.20 22.69
C PHE A 95 12.45 6.03 21.20
N ASP A 96 13.54 5.34 20.92
CA ASP A 96 14.00 4.99 19.59
C ASP A 96 13.32 3.70 19.11
N VAL A 97 12.62 3.80 17.98
CA VAL A 97 12.01 2.63 17.34
C VAL A 97 13.09 1.99 16.46
N PRO A 98 13.47 0.73 16.70
CA PRO A 98 14.42 0.02 15.83
C PRO A 98 13.92 -0.03 14.39
N SER A 99 14.84 -0.25 13.44
CA SER A 99 14.42 -0.27 12.03
C SER A 99 13.43 -1.39 11.75
N MET A 100 12.44 -1.09 10.90
CA MET A 100 11.30 -1.97 10.63
C MET A 100 11.60 -2.95 9.47
N ASN A 101 12.80 -3.54 9.42
CA ASN A 101 13.32 -4.29 8.26
C ASN A 101 12.57 -5.59 7.92
N ASP A 102 11.79 -6.13 8.85
CA ASP A 102 11.02 -7.36 8.60
C ASP A 102 9.52 -7.10 8.41
N TRP A 103 9.09 -5.85 8.62
CA TRP A 103 7.67 -5.49 8.57
C TRP A 103 7.12 -5.46 7.16
N ALA A 104 7.95 -5.21 6.15
CA ALA A 104 7.52 -5.25 4.75
C ALA A 104 6.96 -6.62 4.37
N ASP A 105 7.68 -7.69 4.73
CA ASP A 105 7.25 -9.07 4.45
C ASP A 105 6.06 -9.45 5.31
N PHE A 106 6.04 -9.04 6.58
CA PHE A 106 4.91 -9.26 7.48
C PHE A 106 3.61 -8.65 6.92
N ILE A 107 3.65 -7.38 6.50
CA ILE A 107 2.49 -6.68 5.92
C ILE A 107 2.07 -7.37 4.63
N ALA A 108 3.00 -7.70 3.74
CA ALA A 108 2.69 -8.39 2.50
C ALA A 108 2.01 -9.76 2.73
N ALA A 109 2.57 -10.56 3.65
CA ALA A 109 2.02 -11.86 4.02
C ALA A 109 0.62 -11.73 4.64
N ALA A 110 0.42 -10.77 5.55
CA ALA A 110 -0.88 -10.52 6.18
C ALA A 110 -1.94 -10.11 5.14
N MET A 111 -1.60 -9.17 4.25
CA MET A 111 -2.50 -8.70 3.19
C MET A 111 -2.89 -9.83 2.24
N LEU A 112 -1.90 -10.60 1.77
CA LEU A 112 -2.15 -11.72 0.85
C LEU A 112 -2.98 -12.82 1.51
N THR A 113 -2.69 -13.18 2.75
CA THR A 113 -3.45 -14.21 3.50
C THR A 113 -4.91 -13.78 3.65
N TYR A 114 -5.15 -12.52 4.02
CA TYR A 114 -6.50 -11.98 4.17
C TYR A 114 -7.28 -11.97 2.84
N MET A 115 -6.64 -11.56 1.75
CA MET A 115 -7.27 -11.55 0.42
C MET A 115 -7.45 -12.96 -0.15
N ASP A 116 -6.55 -13.89 0.14
CA ASP A 116 -6.64 -15.27 -0.34
C ASP A 116 -7.86 -16.01 0.24
N ALA A 117 -8.23 -15.65 1.48
CA ALA A 117 -9.45 -16.06 2.16
C ALA A 117 -10.74 -15.45 1.55
N GLY A 118 -10.63 -14.61 0.52
CA GLY A 118 -11.77 -14.04 -0.22
C GLY A 118 -12.17 -12.63 0.20
N ASN A 119 -11.38 -11.98 1.08
CA ASN A 119 -11.65 -10.62 1.52
C ASN A 119 -11.01 -9.56 0.61
N GLU A 120 -11.44 -8.31 0.78
CA GLU A 120 -10.85 -7.16 0.10
C GLU A 120 -10.29 -6.14 1.09
N ILE A 121 -9.22 -5.45 0.69
CA ILE A 121 -8.57 -4.38 1.46
C ILE A 121 -8.89 -3.06 0.79
N THR A 122 -9.50 -2.14 1.53
CA THR A 122 -9.78 -0.78 1.05
C THR A 122 -8.75 0.19 1.60
N LEU A 123 -8.04 0.86 0.70
CA LEU A 123 -7.17 1.98 0.99
C LEU A 123 -8.01 3.27 1.00
N PRO A 124 -7.96 4.06 2.08
CA PRO A 124 -8.74 5.29 2.19
C PRO A 124 -8.28 6.34 1.18
N SER A 125 -9.14 7.31 0.89
CA SER A 125 -8.76 8.48 0.10
C SER A 125 -7.93 9.45 0.95
N HIS A 126 -6.95 10.10 0.32
CA HIS A 126 -6.06 11.09 0.93
C HIS A 126 -5.65 12.11 -0.14
N GLY A 127 -5.86 13.41 0.11
CA GLY A 127 -5.62 14.45 -0.90
C GLY A 127 -6.32 14.13 -2.22
N ASP A 128 -5.56 14.10 -3.32
CA ASP A 128 -6.06 13.76 -4.66
C ASP A 128 -6.10 12.25 -4.95
N ILE A 129 -5.68 11.41 -4.00
CA ILE A 129 -5.76 9.96 -4.11
C ILE A 129 -7.19 9.52 -3.82
N ILE A 130 -7.86 8.96 -4.82
CA ILE A 130 -9.20 8.38 -4.68
C ILE A 130 -9.16 7.01 -4.01
N PRO A 131 -10.26 6.55 -3.37
CA PRO A 131 -10.27 5.26 -2.68
C PRO A 131 -9.98 4.10 -3.63
N MET A 132 -9.17 3.15 -3.18
CA MET A 132 -8.79 1.96 -3.94
C MET A 132 -9.09 0.70 -3.15
N THR A 133 -9.69 -0.29 -3.80
CA THR A 133 -9.92 -1.60 -3.20
C THR A 133 -9.07 -2.64 -3.91
N ILE A 134 -8.28 -3.36 -3.15
CA ILE A 134 -7.40 -4.44 -3.63
C ILE A 134 -8.01 -5.76 -3.19
N SER A 135 -8.09 -6.71 -4.13
CA SER A 135 -8.66 -8.04 -3.90
C SER A 135 -7.97 -9.06 -4.80
N VAL A 136 -8.27 -10.34 -4.57
CA VAL A 136 -7.85 -11.44 -5.43
C VAL A 136 -9.07 -12.05 -6.11
N GLN A 137 -8.98 -12.31 -7.41
CA GLN A 137 -10.04 -12.98 -8.18
C GLN A 137 -9.55 -14.30 -8.76
N LYS A 138 -10.46 -15.27 -8.86
CA LYS A 138 -10.20 -16.54 -9.55
C LYS A 138 -10.25 -16.31 -11.06
N VAL A 139 -9.21 -16.73 -11.76
CA VAL A 139 -9.12 -16.75 -13.21
C VAL A 139 -9.29 -18.20 -13.66
N PRO A 140 -10.33 -18.52 -14.45
CA PRO A 140 -10.55 -19.89 -14.92
C PRO A 140 -9.45 -20.30 -15.91
N LYS A 141 -9.32 -21.61 -16.12
CA LYS A 141 -8.47 -22.16 -17.18
C LYS A 141 -8.92 -21.60 -18.53
N THR A 142 -7.96 -21.19 -19.37
CA THR A 142 -8.23 -20.70 -20.73
C THR A 142 -7.37 -21.46 -21.74
N LYS A 143 -7.92 -21.64 -22.94
CA LYS A 143 -7.22 -22.19 -24.10
C LYS A 143 -7.29 -21.18 -25.23
N LYS A 144 -6.18 -20.95 -25.94
CA LYS A 144 -6.12 -20.05 -27.10
C LYS A 144 -5.27 -20.68 -28.18
N GLU A 145 -5.81 -20.78 -29.38
CA GLU A 145 -5.04 -21.13 -30.56
C GLU A 145 -4.35 -19.87 -31.12
N LYS A 146 -3.06 -19.97 -31.40
CA LYS A 146 -2.30 -18.89 -32.05
C LYS A 146 -1.30 -19.48 -33.03
N ASN A 147 -1.12 -18.79 -34.16
CA ASN A 147 -0.03 -19.10 -35.07
C ASN A 147 1.28 -18.70 -34.42
N ALA A 148 2.21 -19.65 -34.32
CA ALA A 148 3.56 -19.37 -33.87
C ALA A 148 4.44 -19.02 -35.07
N ARG A 149 5.40 -18.15 -34.83
CA ARG A 149 6.46 -17.84 -35.79
C ARG A 149 7.80 -18.05 -35.12
N ASN A 150 8.79 -18.47 -35.90
CA ASN A 150 10.16 -18.52 -35.42
C ASN A 150 10.62 -17.09 -35.11
N PRO A 151 11.03 -16.78 -33.87
CA PRO A 151 11.42 -15.42 -33.49
C PRO A 151 12.72 -14.94 -34.16
N GLN A 152 13.55 -15.85 -34.67
CA GLN A 152 14.82 -15.53 -35.35
C GLN A 152 14.66 -15.45 -36.87
N THR A 153 13.88 -16.35 -37.48
CA THR A 153 13.74 -16.44 -38.95
C THR A 153 12.43 -15.87 -39.49
N GLY A 154 11.44 -15.62 -38.62
CA GLY A 154 10.12 -15.13 -39.00
C GLY A 154 9.19 -16.15 -39.68
N GLU A 155 9.68 -17.37 -39.92
CA GLU A 155 8.94 -18.44 -40.58
C GLU A 155 7.73 -18.89 -39.76
N GLU A 156 6.61 -19.18 -40.43
CA GLU A 156 5.38 -19.65 -39.80
C GLU A 156 5.52 -21.11 -39.39
N LEU A 157 5.39 -21.38 -38.09
CA LEU A 157 5.56 -22.71 -37.49
C LEU A 157 4.23 -23.48 -37.38
N GLY A 158 3.12 -22.87 -37.80
CA GLY A 158 1.76 -23.41 -37.69
C GLY A 158 0.98 -22.91 -36.47
N THR A 159 -0.23 -23.45 -36.28
CA THR A 159 -1.13 -23.08 -35.18
C THR A 159 -0.89 -23.95 -33.95
N PHE A 160 -0.64 -23.32 -32.81
CA PHE A 160 -0.42 -23.99 -31.52
C PHE A 160 -1.55 -23.67 -30.55
N GLU A 161 -1.99 -24.67 -29.78
CA GLU A 161 -2.88 -24.48 -28.64
C GLU A 161 -2.04 -24.07 -27.41
N TYR A 162 -2.33 -22.90 -26.86
CA TYR A 162 -1.76 -22.42 -25.61
C TYR A 162 -2.78 -22.59 -24.49
N GLU A 163 -2.45 -23.42 -23.52
CA GLU A 163 -3.24 -23.61 -22.30
C GLU A 163 -2.68 -22.76 -21.16
N THR A 164 -3.56 -21.98 -20.51
CA THR A 164 -3.26 -21.29 -19.25
C THR A 164 -4.09 -21.92 -18.14
N ALA A 165 -3.42 -22.48 -17.13
CA ALA A 165 -4.07 -23.09 -15.98
C ALA A 165 -4.90 -22.07 -15.18
N ALA A 166 -5.91 -22.56 -14.46
CA ALA A 166 -6.67 -21.74 -13.52
C ALA A 166 -5.73 -21.23 -12.41
N HIS A 167 -5.88 -19.96 -12.04
CA HIS A 167 -5.03 -19.31 -11.04
C HIS A 167 -5.78 -18.19 -10.33
N LYS A 168 -5.16 -17.59 -9.32
CA LYS A 168 -5.65 -16.39 -8.64
C LYS A 168 -4.85 -15.19 -9.14
N ALA A 169 -5.52 -14.07 -9.39
CA ALA A 169 -4.89 -12.83 -9.86
C ALA A 169 -5.35 -11.63 -9.02
N GLY A 170 -4.45 -10.66 -8.84
CA GLY A 170 -4.80 -9.40 -8.19
C GLY A 170 -5.81 -8.60 -9.01
N LYS A 171 -6.70 -7.89 -8.32
CA LYS A 171 -7.69 -7.00 -8.89
C LYS A 171 -7.73 -5.72 -8.07
N VAL A 172 -7.51 -4.61 -8.76
CA VAL A 172 -7.69 -3.26 -8.19
C VAL A 172 -8.99 -2.68 -8.73
N LYS A 173 -9.85 -2.24 -7.83
CA LYS A 173 -11.05 -1.45 -8.16
C LYS A 173 -10.81 -0.03 -7.66
N CYS A 174 -11.13 0.92 -8.52
CA CYS A 174 -11.02 2.33 -8.21
C CYS A 174 -12.20 3.04 -8.86
N LYS A 175 -12.93 3.84 -8.08
CA LYS A 175 -14.11 4.57 -8.58
C LYS A 175 -13.98 6.03 -8.22
N VAL A 176 -13.90 6.87 -9.26
CA VAL A 176 -13.91 8.33 -9.09
C VAL A 176 -15.19 8.73 -8.34
N PRO A 177 -15.06 9.37 -7.16
CA PRO A 177 -16.18 9.89 -6.38
C PRO A 177 -17.08 10.84 -7.18
N ALA A 178 -18.33 11.03 -6.74
CA ALA A 178 -19.29 11.87 -7.45
C ALA A 178 -18.91 13.35 -7.39
N TYR A 179 -18.39 13.81 -6.25
CA TYR A 179 -17.96 15.21 -6.06
C TYR A 179 -16.85 15.66 -7.03
N LEU A 180 -16.07 14.73 -7.60
CA LEU A 180 -15.05 15.02 -8.62
C LEU A 180 -15.61 15.04 -10.06
N LYS A 181 -16.89 14.70 -10.25
CA LYS A 181 -17.51 14.63 -11.59
C LYS A 181 -18.34 15.88 -11.83
N LYS A 182 -18.00 16.61 -12.90
CA LYS A 182 -18.80 17.74 -13.38
C LYS A 182 -19.65 17.31 -14.58
N LYS A 183 -20.96 17.52 -14.51
CA LYS A 183 -21.84 17.39 -15.67
C LYS A 183 -21.83 18.71 -16.44
N VAL A 184 -21.32 18.69 -17.67
CA VAL A 184 -21.34 19.86 -18.57
C VAL A 184 -22.33 19.57 -19.69
N LYS A 185 -23.25 20.50 -19.97
CA LYS A 185 -24.14 20.43 -21.13
C LYS A 185 -23.37 20.94 -22.35
N LEU A 186 -23.39 20.17 -23.44
CA LEU A 186 -22.84 20.58 -24.74
C LEU A 186 -23.70 21.66 -25.38
#